data_AF-A0A5N7A0N8-F1
#
_entry.id   AF-A0A5N7A0N8-F1
#
_cell.length_a   1.000
_cell.length_b   1.000
_cell.length_c   1.000
_cell.angle_alpha   90.00
_cell.angle_beta   90.00
_cell.angle_gamma   90.00
#
_symmetry.space_group_name_H-M   'P 1'
#
loop_
_entity.id
_entity.type
_entity.pdbx_description
1 polymer ?
#
loop_
_entity_poly.entity_id
_entity_poly.type
_entity_poly.pdbx_seq_one_letter_code
_entity_poly.pdbx_strand_id
1 'polypeptide(L)'
;MRLLNTNTCRLRDPVYDSIPDYAILSHRWGAAKDEVTFEEIEQADHKDFEARPGYRKIQNCCAQAKSVGLENVWVDTCCIKKSSTAELTAALNSMFHWYRNAQVCYCYLADVPSNENPSIANSSFRRSNWFKRGWTLQELLAPLHVVFFAEDWKVLGTKASLQSVISEITGLSSQILLMNHGGEISVAERMSWAANRETAQVEDKAYCLMGLFGVSMPMMYGEGEKAFERLQLEIMKVSDDQSLFAWVRNDSLNRKTGLLARSPSEFRDSANISMRNGQLWNSPYAMTNKGLNITLPLIPQKEASDLFIGVLGCHDRVEGRPLGIYLQKLTNGDGFTSYVRVRLDRIHTIANDGLPEKGVEIYVKHPDRANFNVLDWMRPENEYIFSIRKSPEGTPTISSNVHARWSMNENNIYLRFWRSGHSGVMLFKNPNGQILSIFLGLHNYNIWCDMEFKDTEEDIMTIANEYWHSSSRNRWRNYDRKTIALPDNKSASIEVWKGQLEGQRAYYVDVNVESGFLLHALGPGCCFE
;
A
#
# COMPACT_ATOMS: atom_id res chain seq x y z
N MET A 1 15.04 -7.19 26.95
CA MET A 1 14.44 -8.33 26.21
C MET A 1 13.79 -9.28 27.19
N ARG A 2 12.59 -9.82 26.93
CA ARG A 2 12.00 -10.89 27.76
C ARG A 2 12.13 -12.23 27.05
N LEU A 3 12.26 -13.30 27.83
CA LEU A 3 12.47 -14.66 27.35
C LEU A 3 11.52 -15.62 28.08
N LEU A 4 11.11 -16.68 27.40
CA LEU A 4 10.39 -17.81 27.99
C LEU A 4 11.36 -18.81 28.58
N ASN A 5 11.06 -19.32 29.77
CA ASN A 5 11.74 -20.48 30.32
C ASN A 5 11.24 -21.75 29.61
N THR A 6 12.14 -22.58 29.08
CA THR A 6 11.78 -23.77 28.30
C THR A 6 11.09 -24.88 29.12
N ASN A 7 11.28 -24.90 30.45
CA ASN A 7 10.62 -25.87 31.33
C ASN A 7 9.19 -25.48 31.69
N THR A 8 8.94 -24.19 31.93
CA THR A 8 7.64 -23.71 32.44
C THR A 8 6.79 -23.02 31.37
N CYS A 9 7.38 -22.67 30.22
CA CYS A 9 6.78 -21.80 29.21
C CYS A 9 6.27 -20.46 29.78
N ARG A 10 6.87 -19.98 30.88
CA ARG A 10 6.55 -18.69 31.49
C ARG A 10 7.61 -17.65 31.16
N LEU A 11 7.18 -16.40 31.05
CA LEU A 11 8.07 -15.26 30.87
C LEU A 11 8.96 -15.08 32.10
N ARG A 12 10.25 -14.83 31.85
CA ARG A 12 11.20 -14.33 32.83
C ARG A 12 11.18 -12.79 32.83
N ASP A 13 11.72 -12.20 33.89
CA ASP A 13 11.94 -10.76 33.98
C ASP A 13 12.78 -10.25 32.80
N PRO A 14 12.55 -9.01 32.34
CA PRO A 14 13.30 -8.43 31.24
C PRO A 14 14.79 -8.31 31.59
N VAL A 15 15.64 -8.82 30.69
CA VAL A 15 17.11 -8.72 30.77
C VAL A 15 17.60 -7.63 29.82
N TYR A 16 18.52 -6.78 30.28
CA TYR A 16 19.04 -5.64 29.51
C TYR A 16 20.48 -5.80 29.03
N ASP A 17 21.34 -6.46 29.81
CA ASP A 17 22.78 -6.58 29.51
C ASP A 17 23.18 -8.01 29.14
N SER A 18 23.43 -8.84 30.15
CA SER A 18 23.89 -10.24 30.01
C SER A 18 22.73 -11.14 29.59
N ILE A 19 22.24 -10.94 28.37
CA ILE A 19 21.19 -11.77 27.77
C ILE A 19 21.71 -13.21 27.72
N PRO A 20 21.06 -14.16 28.42
CA PRO A 20 21.51 -15.55 28.44
C PRO A 20 21.28 -16.20 27.07
N ASP A 21 21.97 -17.30 26.78
CA ASP A 21 21.75 -18.06 25.55
C ASP A 21 20.29 -18.49 25.38
N TYR A 22 19.80 -18.37 24.15
CA TYR A 22 18.41 -18.61 23.79
C TYR A 22 18.26 -19.11 22.35
N ALA A 23 17.17 -19.83 22.12
CA ALA A 23 16.64 -20.07 20.77
C ALA A 23 15.59 -18.99 20.43
N ILE A 24 15.39 -18.75 19.14
CA ILE A 24 14.40 -17.79 18.65
C ILE A 24 13.44 -18.45 17.66
N LEU A 25 12.13 -18.22 17.83
CA LEU A 25 11.11 -18.77 16.92
C LEU A 25 10.79 -17.78 15.80
N SER A 26 11.07 -18.17 14.56
CA SER A 26 10.55 -17.52 13.37
C SER A 26 9.32 -18.28 12.87
N HIS A 27 8.19 -17.58 12.70
CA HIS A 27 6.96 -18.22 12.26
C HIS A 27 5.98 -17.22 11.64
N ARG A 28 4.96 -17.74 10.95
CA ARG A 28 3.79 -16.93 10.57
C ARG A 28 2.72 -17.01 11.65
N TRP A 29 2.18 -15.85 11.99
CA TRP A 29 0.99 -15.74 12.84
C TRP A 29 -0.22 -16.34 12.11
N GLY A 30 -0.99 -17.16 12.83
CA GLY A 30 -2.30 -17.62 12.44
C GLY A 30 -3.38 -16.56 12.66
N ALA A 31 -4.63 -16.99 12.84
CA ALA A 31 -5.68 -16.05 13.26
C ALA A 31 -5.39 -15.52 14.66
N ALA A 32 -5.80 -14.28 14.95
CA ALA A 32 -5.52 -13.65 16.25
C ALA A 32 -5.99 -14.49 17.46
N LYS A 33 -7.11 -15.22 17.30
CA LYS A 33 -7.66 -16.13 18.32
C LYS A 33 -6.83 -17.40 18.56
N ASP A 34 -5.96 -17.77 17.62
CA ASP A 34 -5.16 -19.00 17.66
C ASP A 34 -3.75 -18.75 18.22
N GLU A 35 -3.30 -17.50 18.25
CA GLU A 35 -2.02 -17.09 18.82
C GLU A 35 -2.15 -16.80 20.31
N VAL A 36 -1.01 -16.81 21.02
CA VAL A 36 -0.94 -16.48 22.45
C VAL A 36 -0.23 -15.14 22.60
N THR A 37 -0.86 -14.21 23.32
CA THR A 37 -0.28 -12.88 23.56
C THR A 37 0.61 -12.85 24.80
N PHE A 38 1.29 -11.72 25.02
CA PHE A 38 2.04 -11.44 26.24
C PHE A 38 1.14 -11.54 27.48
N GLU A 39 -0.04 -10.93 27.43
CA GLU A 39 -0.97 -10.88 28.56
C GLU A 39 -1.50 -12.28 28.90
N GLU A 40 -1.84 -13.09 27.89
CA GLU A 40 -2.34 -14.46 28.10
C GLU A 40 -1.28 -15.36 28.72
N ILE A 41 -0.02 -15.30 28.24
CA ILE A 41 1.05 -16.15 28.78
C ILE A 41 1.48 -15.76 30.20
N GLU A 42 1.21 -14.51 30.61
CA GLU A 42 1.54 -14.02 31.96
C GLU A 42 0.42 -14.29 32.97
N GLN A 43 -0.86 -14.18 32.55
CA GLN A 43 -2.00 -14.05 33.48
C GLN A 43 -2.98 -15.22 33.45
N ALA A 44 -3.10 -15.96 32.35
CA ALA A 44 -4.09 -17.04 32.23
C ALA A 44 -3.50 -18.41 32.61
N ASP A 45 -4.38 -19.36 32.96
CA ASP A 45 -3.95 -20.75 33.10
C ASP A 45 -3.63 -21.28 31.70
N HIS A 46 -2.44 -21.86 31.52
CA HIS A 46 -2.01 -22.36 30.21
C HIS A 46 -2.97 -23.42 29.64
N LYS A 47 -3.75 -24.08 30.51
CA LYS A 47 -4.84 -25.00 30.11
C LYS A 47 -5.92 -24.32 29.26
N ASP A 48 -6.15 -23.02 29.44
CA ASP A 48 -7.19 -22.27 28.74
C ASP A 48 -6.89 -22.11 27.24
N PHE A 49 -5.63 -22.22 26.85
CA PHE A 49 -5.16 -22.08 25.47
C PHE A 49 -4.28 -23.23 24.99
N GLU A 50 -4.21 -24.33 25.75
CA GLU A 50 -3.38 -25.49 25.43
C GLU A 50 -3.68 -26.10 24.06
N ALA A 51 -4.96 -26.07 23.66
CA ALA A 51 -5.40 -26.59 22.37
C ALA A 51 -5.10 -25.65 21.18
N ARG A 52 -4.73 -24.38 21.44
CA ARG A 52 -4.54 -23.38 20.38
C ARG A 52 -3.28 -23.69 19.57
N PRO A 53 -3.34 -23.63 18.23
CA PRO A 53 -2.17 -23.88 17.38
C PRO A 53 -0.96 -23.00 17.71
N GLY A 54 -1.16 -21.71 18.03
CA GLY A 54 -0.07 -20.80 18.40
C GLY A 54 0.67 -21.23 19.66
N TYR A 55 -0.05 -21.72 20.67
CA TYR A 55 0.60 -22.23 21.88
C TYR A 55 1.36 -23.52 21.64
N ARG A 56 0.82 -24.44 20.84
CA ARG A 56 1.54 -25.68 20.46
C ARG A 56 2.88 -25.38 19.77
N LYS A 57 2.95 -24.35 18.93
CA LYS A 57 4.22 -23.88 18.34
C LYS A 57 5.22 -23.45 19.41
N ILE A 58 4.76 -22.71 20.43
CA ILE A 58 5.60 -22.27 21.55
C ILE A 58 6.09 -23.48 22.35
N GLN A 59 5.21 -24.41 22.69
CA GLN A 59 5.57 -25.62 23.45
C GLN A 59 6.61 -26.47 22.70
N ASN A 60 6.41 -26.70 21.40
CA ASN A 60 7.36 -27.46 20.60
C ASN A 60 8.69 -26.73 20.43
N CYS A 61 8.67 -25.39 20.31
CA CYS A 61 9.89 -24.58 20.31
C CYS A 61 10.66 -24.73 21.63
N CYS A 62 9.97 -24.65 22.77
CA CYS A 62 10.56 -24.87 24.09
C CYS A 62 11.12 -26.29 24.25
N ALA A 63 10.40 -27.30 23.80
CA ALA A 63 10.86 -28.69 23.83
C ALA A 63 12.12 -28.89 22.98
N GLN A 64 12.16 -28.31 21.78
CA GLN A 64 13.31 -28.38 20.88
C GLN A 64 14.52 -27.58 21.41
N ALA A 65 14.30 -26.43 22.04
CA ALA A 65 15.38 -25.68 22.69
C ALA A 65 15.94 -26.47 23.89
N LYS A 66 15.06 -27.05 24.71
CA LYS A 66 15.45 -27.85 25.88
C LYS A 66 16.26 -29.10 25.48
N SER A 67 15.90 -29.78 24.39
CA SER A 67 16.60 -31.00 23.96
C SER A 67 18.07 -30.76 23.56
N VAL A 68 18.43 -29.51 23.25
CA VAL A 68 19.81 -29.09 22.93
C VAL A 68 20.45 -28.26 24.04
N GLY A 69 19.85 -28.22 25.23
CA GLY A 69 20.42 -27.56 26.41
C GLY A 69 20.16 -26.05 26.52
N LEU A 70 19.26 -25.48 25.72
CA LEU A 70 18.87 -24.08 25.83
C LEU A 70 17.71 -23.92 26.81
N GLU A 71 17.91 -23.07 27.82
CA GLU A 71 16.88 -22.81 28.86
C GLU A 71 15.90 -21.70 28.49
N ASN A 72 16.20 -20.93 27.45
CA ASN A 72 15.47 -19.74 27.08
C ASN A 72 15.02 -19.76 25.62
N VAL A 73 13.82 -19.26 25.37
CA VAL A 73 13.27 -19.06 24.02
C VAL A 73 12.71 -17.65 23.89
N TRP A 74 12.87 -17.04 22.73
CA TRP A 74 12.16 -15.82 22.36
C TRP A 74 11.12 -16.10 21.27
N VAL A 75 9.91 -15.55 21.46
CA VAL A 75 8.81 -15.61 20.49
C VAL A 75 8.11 -14.25 20.43
N ASP A 76 8.04 -13.65 19.25
CA ASP A 76 7.50 -12.29 19.04
C ASP A 76 6.02 -12.12 19.45
N THR A 77 5.24 -13.20 19.43
CA THR A 77 3.82 -13.16 19.80
C THR A 77 3.59 -12.85 21.27
N CYS A 78 4.43 -13.39 22.16
CA CYS A 78 4.24 -13.37 23.60
C CYS A 78 5.42 -12.80 24.41
N CYS A 79 6.62 -12.65 23.83
CA CYS A 79 7.76 -12.01 24.51
C CYS A 79 7.79 -10.49 24.38
N ILE A 80 6.90 -9.91 23.57
CA ILE A 80 6.75 -8.47 23.38
C ILE A 80 5.39 -8.04 23.94
N LYS A 81 5.39 -7.13 24.91
CA LYS A 81 4.18 -6.47 25.41
C LYS A 81 3.70 -5.43 24.41
N LYS A 82 2.93 -5.88 23.42
CA LYS A 82 2.42 -5.04 22.32
C LYS A 82 1.49 -3.91 22.78
N SER A 83 0.87 -4.05 23.95
CA SER A 83 0.07 -3.01 24.60
C SER A 83 0.89 -1.80 25.08
N SER A 84 2.21 -1.94 25.20
CA SER A 84 3.15 -0.86 25.54
C SER A 84 3.84 -0.34 24.29
N THR A 85 3.45 0.85 23.81
CA THR A 85 4.06 1.47 22.61
C THR A 85 5.57 1.67 22.76
N ALA A 86 6.04 2.03 23.97
CA ALA A 86 7.45 2.20 24.25
C ALA A 86 8.22 0.88 24.09
N GLU A 87 7.66 -0.21 24.61
CA GLU A 87 8.28 -1.53 24.49
C GLU A 87 8.21 -2.07 23.07
N LEU A 88 7.07 -1.92 22.40
CA LEU A 88 6.91 -2.33 21.01
C LEU A 88 7.94 -1.62 20.12
N THR A 89 8.10 -0.31 20.28
CA THR A 89 9.10 0.49 19.54
C THR A 89 10.52 0.01 19.82
N ALA A 90 10.87 -0.22 21.09
CA ALA A 90 12.18 -0.73 21.47
C ALA A 90 12.43 -2.13 20.90
N ALA A 91 11.42 -2.99 20.92
CA ALA A 91 11.49 -4.35 20.41
C ALA A 91 11.68 -4.39 18.89
N LEU A 92 10.91 -3.59 18.13
CA LEU A 92 11.04 -3.53 16.68
C LEU A 92 12.42 -3.01 16.24
N ASN A 93 12.97 -2.00 16.93
CA ASN A 93 14.34 -1.52 16.66
C ASN A 93 15.42 -2.55 17.06
N SER A 94 15.14 -3.45 18.00
CA SER A 94 16.09 -4.46 18.50
C SER A 94 15.97 -5.82 17.81
N MET A 95 14.88 -6.09 17.09
CA MET A 95 14.53 -7.43 16.61
C MET A 95 15.64 -8.06 15.76
N PHE A 96 16.24 -7.30 14.84
CA PHE A 96 17.36 -7.79 14.04
C PHE A 96 18.54 -8.26 14.91
N HIS A 97 18.87 -7.50 15.96
CA HIS A 97 19.93 -7.87 16.91
C HIS A 97 19.56 -9.11 17.71
N TRP A 98 18.28 -9.27 18.08
CA TRP A 98 17.81 -10.48 18.77
C TRP A 98 17.87 -11.72 17.87
N TYR A 99 17.51 -11.61 16.59
CA TYR A 99 17.71 -12.71 15.65
C TYR A 99 19.20 -13.01 15.43
N ARG A 100 20.04 -11.98 15.32
CA ARG A 100 21.49 -12.12 15.14
C ARG A 100 22.18 -12.83 16.29
N ASN A 101 21.77 -12.53 17.53
CA ASN A 101 22.42 -13.03 18.74
C ASN A 101 21.80 -14.33 19.28
N ALA A 102 20.75 -14.85 18.65
CA ALA A 102 20.19 -16.14 19.02
C ALA A 102 21.16 -17.28 18.66
N GLN A 103 21.24 -18.31 19.51
CA GLN A 103 22.10 -19.48 19.26
C GLN A 103 21.57 -20.31 18.08
N VAL A 104 20.24 -20.33 17.92
CA VAL A 104 19.56 -20.97 16.80
C VAL A 104 18.20 -20.32 16.56
N CYS A 105 17.87 -20.13 15.29
CA CYS A 105 16.52 -19.78 14.86
C CYS A 105 15.78 -21.05 14.41
N TYR A 106 14.67 -21.36 15.09
CA TYR A 106 13.74 -22.38 14.65
C TYR A 106 12.70 -21.73 13.75
N CYS A 107 12.74 -22.03 12.47
CA CYS A 107 11.79 -21.54 11.48
C CYS A 107 10.67 -22.56 11.30
N TYR A 108 9.50 -22.27 11.84
CA TYR A 108 8.33 -23.15 11.75
C TYR A 108 7.43 -22.78 10.57
N LEU A 109 7.29 -23.71 9.63
CA LEU A 109 6.52 -23.55 8.39
C LEU A 109 5.21 -24.34 8.48
N ALA A 110 4.16 -23.66 8.95
CA ALA A 110 2.83 -24.25 9.13
C ALA A 110 2.13 -24.69 7.82
N ASP A 111 2.66 -24.28 6.67
CA ASP A 111 2.11 -24.56 5.33
C ASP A 111 2.98 -25.53 4.51
N VAL A 112 3.90 -26.25 5.16
CA VAL A 112 4.84 -27.17 4.51
C VAL A 112 4.76 -28.55 5.17
N PRO A 113 4.39 -29.62 4.43
CA PRO A 113 4.38 -30.98 4.94
C PRO A 113 5.81 -31.56 4.98
N SER A 114 6.06 -32.50 5.89
CA SER A 114 7.39 -33.09 6.11
C SER A 114 7.76 -34.20 5.13
N ASN A 115 6.79 -34.75 4.40
CA ASN A 115 6.98 -35.85 3.46
C ASN A 115 7.34 -35.39 2.04
N GLU A 116 7.53 -34.09 1.83
CA GLU A 116 7.89 -33.51 0.54
C GLU A 116 9.34 -33.05 0.53
N ASN A 117 10.09 -33.35 -0.54
CA ASN A 117 11.47 -32.88 -0.69
C ASN A 117 11.48 -31.38 -1.08
N PRO A 118 12.09 -30.50 -0.26
CA PRO A 118 12.15 -29.05 -0.54
C PRO A 118 12.77 -28.70 -1.90
N SER A 119 13.66 -29.54 -2.43
CA SER A 119 14.40 -29.29 -3.67
C SER A 119 13.55 -29.43 -4.93
N ILE A 120 12.44 -30.16 -4.87
CA ILE A 120 11.56 -30.39 -6.03
C ILE A 120 10.97 -29.06 -6.53
N ALA A 121 10.88 -28.92 -7.85
CA ALA A 121 10.24 -27.76 -8.48
C ALA A 121 8.78 -27.66 -8.02
N ASN A 122 8.34 -26.46 -7.63
CA ASN A 122 7.02 -26.25 -7.03
C ASN A 122 6.79 -27.08 -5.75
N SER A 123 7.80 -27.28 -4.90
CA SER A 123 7.55 -27.83 -3.57
C SER A 123 6.73 -26.88 -2.69
N SER A 124 6.02 -27.39 -1.69
CA SER A 124 5.32 -26.53 -0.71
C SER A 124 6.30 -25.64 0.06
N PHE A 125 7.53 -26.11 0.30
CA PHE A 125 8.61 -25.28 0.84
C PHE A 125 8.86 -24.04 -0.02
N ARG A 126 9.04 -24.20 -1.34
CA ARG A 126 9.27 -23.09 -2.28
C ARG A 126 8.08 -22.11 -2.34
N ARG A 127 6.87 -22.61 -2.16
CA ARG A 127 5.65 -21.79 -2.16
C ARG A 127 5.27 -21.22 -0.79
N SER A 128 5.99 -21.60 0.27
CA SER A 128 5.63 -21.22 1.62
C SER A 128 5.49 -19.70 1.72
N ASN A 129 4.39 -19.29 2.32
CA ASN A 129 4.11 -17.88 2.52
C ASN A 129 5.11 -17.22 3.49
N TRP A 130 5.87 -18.02 4.23
CA TRP A 130 6.95 -17.51 5.06
C TRP A 130 7.98 -16.73 4.24
N PHE A 131 8.35 -17.19 3.03
CA PHE A 131 9.28 -16.48 2.15
C PHE A 131 8.72 -15.18 1.58
N LYS A 132 7.40 -15.01 1.60
CA LYS A 132 6.70 -13.82 1.11
C LYS A 132 6.51 -12.74 2.17
N ARG A 133 6.63 -13.03 3.47
CA ARG A 133 6.40 -12.03 4.53
C ARG A 133 7.59 -11.07 4.64
N GLY A 134 7.36 -9.76 4.80
CA GLY A 134 8.43 -8.77 4.93
C GLY A 134 9.39 -9.05 6.08
N TRP A 135 8.85 -9.20 7.29
CA TRP A 135 9.61 -9.43 8.52
C TRP A 135 10.52 -10.66 8.49
N THR A 136 10.16 -11.73 7.78
CA THR A 136 10.95 -12.97 7.75
C THR A 136 12.26 -12.85 6.98
N LEU A 137 12.50 -11.73 6.27
CA LEU A 137 13.78 -11.48 5.61
C LEU A 137 14.91 -11.35 6.63
N GLN A 138 14.72 -10.52 7.65
CA GLN A 138 15.70 -10.39 8.73
C GLN A 138 15.78 -11.66 9.58
N GLU A 139 14.68 -12.40 9.72
CA GLU A 139 14.65 -13.68 10.46
C GLU A 139 15.45 -14.77 9.73
N LEU A 140 15.59 -14.68 8.40
CA LEU A 140 16.44 -15.54 7.59
C LEU A 140 17.92 -15.12 7.65
N LEU A 141 18.17 -13.82 7.51
CA LEU A 141 19.50 -13.26 7.30
C LEU A 141 20.30 -13.10 8.59
N ALA A 142 19.67 -12.57 9.64
CA ALA A 142 20.37 -12.18 10.86
C ALA A 142 20.95 -13.37 11.65
N PRO A 143 20.22 -14.48 11.88
CA PRO A 143 20.76 -15.61 12.65
C PRO A 143 21.83 -16.37 11.88
N LEU A 144 22.88 -16.82 12.57
CA LEU A 144 23.90 -17.70 11.97
C LEU A 144 23.31 -19.07 11.60
N HIS A 145 22.52 -19.66 12.52
CA HIS A 145 21.95 -20.99 12.36
C HIS A 145 20.43 -20.91 12.29
N VAL A 146 19.86 -21.43 11.19
CA VAL A 146 18.41 -21.55 11.01
C VAL A 146 18.08 -23.00 10.68
N VAL A 147 17.13 -23.58 11.42
CA VAL A 147 16.58 -24.93 11.19
C VAL A 147 15.13 -24.79 10.77
N PHE A 148 14.77 -25.35 9.63
CA PHE A 148 13.42 -25.32 9.11
C PHE A 148 12.64 -26.55 9.58
N PHE A 149 11.47 -26.30 10.15
CA PHE A 149 10.53 -27.30 10.63
C PHE A 149 9.24 -27.25 9.80
N ALA A 150 8.75 -28.43 9.42
CA ALA A 150 7.45 -28.62 8.79
C ALA A 150 6.29 -28.40 9.77
N GLU A 151 5.05 -28.49 9.27
CA GLU A 151 3.82 -28.36 10.06
C GLU A 151 3.72 -29.37 11.22
N ASP A 152 4.35 -30.54 11.08
CA ASP A 152 4.39 -31.59 12.09
C ASP A 152 5.67 -31.56 12.96
N TRP A 153 6.41 -30.44 12.93
CA TRP A 153 7.67 -30.25 13.67
C TRP A 153 8.79 -31.24 13.32
N LYS A 154 8.75 -31.85 12.13
CA LYS A 154 9.91 -32.56 11.59
C LYS A 154 10.85 -31.61 10.85
N VAL A 155 12.14 -31.91 10.95
CA VAL A 155 13.20 -31.11 10.30
C VAL A 155 13.13 -31.29 8.78
N LEU A 156 13.03 -30.18 8.06
CA LEU A 156 13.11 -30.11 6.60
C LEU A 156 14.56 -29.90 6.12
N GLY A 157 15.36 -29.23 6.95
CA GLY A 157 16.76 -28.93 6.66
C GLY A 157 17.24 -27.68 7.40
N THR A 158 18.46 -27.26 7.10
CA THR A 158 19.08 -26.04 7.66
C THR A 158 19.23 -24.99 6.56
N LYS A 159 19.45 -23.73 6.95
CA LYS A 159 19.84 -22.67 5.99
C LYS A 159 21.05 -23.08 5.13
N ALA A 160 22.02 -23.78 5.71
CA ALA A 160 23.17 -24.30 4.99
C ALA A 160 22.82 -25.42 4.00
N SER A 161 22.10 -26.45 4.44
CA SER A 161 21.75 -27.59 3.58
C SER A 161 20.76 -27.22 2.47
N LEU A 162 19.94 -26.18 2.67
CA LEU A 162 18.94 -25.71 1.72
C LEU A 162 19.36 -24.44 0.97
N GLN A 163 20.63 -24.03 1.05
CA GLN A 163 21.10 -22.74 0.50
C GLN A 163 20.73 -22.52 -0.97
N SER A 164 20.85 -23.55 -1.82
CA SER A 164 20.54 -23.43 -3.26
C SER A 164 19.05 -23.15 -3.47
N VAL A 165 18.20 -23.90 -2.77
CA VAL A 165 16.75 -23.75 -2.83
C VAL A 165 16.33 -22.38 -2.31
N ILE A 166 16.90 -21.94 -1.18
CA ILE A 166 16.62 -20.62 -0.60
C ILE A 166 17.09 -19.51 -1.55
N SER A 167 18.30 -19.64 -2.12
CA SER A 167 18.83 -18.68 -3.09
C SER A 167 17.92 -18.49 -4.30
N GLU A 168 17.38 -19.57 -4.84
CA GLU A 168 16.41 -19.53 -5.95
C GLU A 168 15.09 -18.85 -5.56
N ILE A 169 14.61 -19.05 -4.34
CA ILE A 169 13.35 -18.46 -3.85
C ILE A 169 13.51 -16.95 -3.60
N THR A 170 14.60 -16.55 -2.94
CA THR A 170 14.73 -15.20 -2.37
C THR A 170 15.63 -14.27 -3.19
N GLY A 171 16.38 -14.79 -4.15
CA GLY A 171 17.42 -14.04 -4.87
C GLY A 171 18.67 -13.74 -4.02
N LEU A 172 18.79 -14.34 -2.82
CA LEU A 172 19.95 -14.17 -1.96
C LEU A 172 21.07 -15.11 -2.43
N SER A 173 22.25 -14.60 -2.71
CA SER A 173 23.37 -15.49 -3.05
C SER A 173 23.72 -16.41 -1.87
N SER A 174 24.20 -17.63 -2.15
CA SER A 174 24.59 -18.56 -1.08
C SER A 174 25.75 -18.01 -0.23
N GLN A 175 26.60 -17.15 -0.81
CA GLN A 175 27.66 -16.45 -0.07
C GLN A 175 27.09 -15.49 0.99
N ILE A 176 25.98 -14.82 0.70
CA ILE A 176 25.29 -13.94 1.65
C ILE A 176 24.62 -14.78 2.74
N LEU A 177 23.92 -15.86 2.37
CA LEU A 177 23.21 -16.73 3.32
C LEU A 177 24.14 -17.36 4.37
N LEU A 178 25.36 -17.72 3.95
CA LEU A 178 26.35 -18.40 4.80
C LEU A 178 27.47 -17.48 5.31
N MET A 179 27.34 -16.16 5.12
CA MET A 179 28.37 -15.19 5.52
C MET A 179 29.77 -15.45 4.94
N ASN A 180 29.84 -16.11 3.78
CA ASN A 180 31.08 -16.34 3.03
C ASN A 180 31.42 -15.19 2.07
N HIS A 181 30.69 -14.07 2.13
CA HIS A 181 31.01 -12.89 1.34
C HIS A 181 32.06 -12.00 2.03
N GLY A 182 33.04 -11.51 1.28
CA GLY A 182 34.12 -10.65 1.77
C GLY A 182 34.09 -9.23 1.21
N GLY A 183 32.94 -8.74 0.75
CA GLY A 183 32.80 -7.42 0.11
C GLY A 183 31.50 -6.72 0.47
N GLU A 184 31.42 -5.41 0.22
CA GLU A 184 30.25 -4.63 0.57
C GLU A 184 29.05 -4.91 -0.36
N ILE A 185 27.86 -5.02 0.22
CA ILE A 185 26.60 -5.24 -0.50
C ILE A 185 25.91 -3.90 -0.68
N SER A 186 25.56 -3.59 -1.93
CA SER A 186 24.91 -2.31 -2.25
C SER A 186 23.53 -2.19 -1.59
N VAL A 187 23.08 -0.97 -1.36
CA VAL A 187 21.73 -0.63 -0.90
C VAL A 187 20.71 -1.19 -1.89
N ALA A 188 20.95 -1.06 -3.19
CA ALA A 188 20.04 -1.56 -4.22
C ALA A 188 19.88 -3.08 -4.18
N GLU A 189 20.98 -3.83 -4.02
CA GLU A 189 20.94 -5.29 -3.89
C GLU A 189 20.19 -5.69 -2.61
N ARG A 190 20.47 -5.04 -1.47
CA ARG A 190 19.73 -5.28 -0.21
C ARG A 190 18.23 -5.00 -0.34
N MET A 191 17.85 -3.91 -1.01
CA MET A 191 16.44 -3.57 -1.28
C MET A 191 15.76 -4.64 -2.15
N SER A 192 16.48 -5.20 -3.14
CA SER A 192 15.94 -6.22 -4.06
C SER A 192 15.43 -7.47 -3.32
N TRP A 193 16.04 -7.84 -2.19
CA TRP A 193 15.65 -9.03 -1.41
C TRP A 193 14.27 -8.88 -0.74
N ALA A 194 13.77 -7.66 -0.64
CA ALA A 194 12.43 -7.35 -0.14
C ALA A 194 11.43 -7.02 -1.24
N ALA A 195 11.85 -6.95 -2.51
CA ALA A 195 11.02 -6.49 -3.63
C ALA A 195 9.76 -7.33 -3.88
N ASN A 196 9.82 -8.63 -3.56
CA ASN A 196 8.72 -9.57 -3.75
C ASN A 196 8.05 -9.98 -2.43
N ARG A 197 8.32 -9.24 -1.34
CA ARG A 197 7.74 -9.50 -0.02
C ARG A 197 6.56 -8.58 0.25
N GLU A 198 5.61 -9.10 1.04
CA GLU A 198 4.34 -8.50 1.40
C GLU A 198 4.28 -8.26 2.90
N THR A 199 3.57 -7.20 3.29
CA THR A 199 3.39 -6.80 4.69
C THR A 199 1.91 -6.53 4.96
N ALA A 200 1.47 -6.80 6.19
CA ALA A 200 0.08 -6.58 6.58
C ALA A 200 -0.24 -5.08 6.70
N GLN A 201 0.69 -4.31 7.28
CA GLN A 201 0.65 -2.84 7.29
C GLN A 201 1.57 -2.31 6.21
N VAL A 202 1.20 -1.20 5.57
CA VAL A 202 1.99 -0.60 4.50
C VAL A 202 3.32 -0.06 5.01
N GLU A 203 3.34 0.45 6.24
CA GLU A 203 4.53 1.00 6.90
C GLU A 203 5.56 -0.09 7.22
N ASP A 204 5.11 -1.32 7.44
CA ASP A 204 6.01 -2.44 7.72
C ASP A 204 6.95 -2.74 6.54
N LYS A 205 6.63 -2.30 5.31
CA LYS A 205 7.57 -2.36 4.17
C LYS A 205 8.90 -1.65 4.48
N ALA A 206 8.84 -0.63 5.34
CA ALA A 206 9.99 0.11 5.82
C ALA A 206 10.54 -0.49 7.12
N TYR A 207 9.68 -0.73 8.12
CA TYR A 207 10.13 -1.14 9.44
C TYR A 207 10.84 -2.51 9.45
N CYS A 208 10.41 -3.45 8.61
CA CYS A 208 11.08 -4.76 8.53
C CYS A 208 12.49 -4.70 7.93
N LEU A 209 12.90 -3.56 7.38
CA LEU A 209 14.20 -3.36 6.73
C LEU A 209 15.22 -2.60 7.59
N MET A 210 14.81 -1.94 8.68
CA MET A 210 15.71 -1.07 9.44
C MET A 210 16.97 -1.79 9.92
N GLY A 211 16.80 -3.02 10.43
CA GLY A 211 17.92 -3.84 10.89
C GLY A 211 18.88 -4.24 9.77
N LEU A 212 18.36 -4.52 8.58
CA LEU A 212 19.16 -4.85 7.39
C LEU A 212 20.03 -3.66 6.93
N PHE A 213 19.54 -2.44 7.16
CA PHE A 213 20.26 -1.21 6.84
C PHE A 213 21.03 -0.60 8.02
N GLY A 214 20.93 -1.19 9.22
CA GLY A 214 21.61 -0.68 10.41
C GLY A 214 21.10 0.71 10.86
N VAL A 215 19.84 1.03 10.58
CA VAL A 215 19.21 2.31 10.94
C VAL A 215 18.16 2.14 12.03
N SER A 216 17.73 3.24 12.64
CA SER A 216 16.65 3.25 13.62
C SER A 216 15.76 4.46 13.40
N MET A 217 14.46 4.29 13.50
CA MET A 217 13.48 5.37 13.33
C MET A 217 12.20 5.11 14.14
N PRO A 218 11.50 6.15 14.61
CA PRO A 218 10.20 6.00 15.26
C PRO A 218 9.14 5.36 14.35
N MET A 219 8.39 4.39 14.88
CA MET A 219 7.29 3.74 14.18
C MET A 219 6.02 4.58 14.31
N MET A 220 5.50 5.07 13.20
CA MET A 220 4.29 5.86 13.12
C MET A 220 3.27 5.14 12.22
N TYR A 221 2.53 4.18 12.77
CA TYR A 221 1.44 3.53 12.03
C TYR A 221 0.35 4.54 11.68
N GLY A 222 -0.07 4.57 10.40
CA GLY A 222 -0.98 5.57 9.83
C GLY A 222 -0.29 6.58 8.91
N GLU A 223 1.05 6.59 8.82
CA GLU A 223 1.78 7.47 7.90
C GLU A 223 1.80 6.97 6.45
N GLY A 224 1.39 5.72 6.21
CA GLY A 224 1.29 5.14 4.87
C GLY A 224 2.66 4.91 4.21
N GLU A 225 2.75 5.19 2.91
CA GLU A 225 3.98 5.01 2.12
C GLU A 225 5.13 5.93 2.56
N LYS A 226 4.85 6.97 3.36
CA LYS A 226 5.88 7.89 3.90
C LYS A 226 6.89 7.17 4.79
N ALA A 227 6.52 6.05 5.40
CA ALA A 227 7.44 5.25 6.20
C ALA A 227 8.66 4.79 5.36
N PHE A 228 8.45 4.42 4.09
CA PHE A 228 9.52 3.97 3.20
C PHE A 228 10.39 5.13 2.69
N GLU A 229 9.81 6.31 2.50
CA GLU A 229 10.58 7.53 2.26
C GLU A 229 11.49 7.84 3.46
N ARG A 230 10.95 7.78 4.68
CA ARG A 230 11.74 7.99 5.91
C ARG A 230 12.86 6.97 6.08
N LEU A 231 12.63 5.69 5.76
CA LEU A 231 13.68 4.68 5.78
C LEU A 231 14.86 5.09 4.89
N GLN A 232 14.58 5.51 3.65
CA GLN A 232 15.62 5.96 2.73
C GLN A 232 16.35 7.20 3.27
N LEU A 233 15.62 8.15 3.88
CA LEU A 233 16.24 9.30 4.54
C LEU A 233 17.16 8.90 5.70
N GLU A 234 16.82 7.89 6.49
CA GLU A 234 17.73 7.37 7.54
C GLU A 234 18.95 6.65 6.94
N ILE A 235 18.77 5.88 5.85
CA ILE A 235 19.89 5.24 5.13
C ILE A 235 20.87 6.30 4.63
N MET A 236 20.37 7.40 4.06
CA MET A 236 21.21 8.50 3.57
C MET A 236 22.04 9.19 4.66
N LYS A 237 21.66 9.10 5.93
CA LYS A 237 22.45 9.68 7.03
C LYS A 237 23.69 8.86 7.37
N VAL A 238 23.71 7.58 7.01
CA VAL A 238 24.76 6.63 7.40
C VAL A 238 25.48 5.98 6.22
N SER A 239 25.05 6.26 4.97
CA SER A 239 25.55 5.62 3.76
C SER A 239 25.64 6.63 2.60
N ASP A 240 26.77 6.65 1.90
CA ASP A 240 27.03 7.39 0.65
C ASP A 240 26.80 6.54 -0.62
N ASP A 241 26.28 5.32 -0.47
CA ASP A 241 25.92 4.42 -1.57
C ASP A 241 24.78 4.97 -2.46
N GLN A 242 25.19 5.54 -3.60
CA GLN A 242 24.28 6.10 -4.62
C GLN A 242 23.40 5.04 -5.32
N SER A 243 23.64 3.74 -5.12
CA SER A 243 22.73 2.69 -5.60
C SER A 243 21.34 2.78 -4.97
N LEU A 244 21.19 3.50 -3.85
CA LEU A 244 19.88 3.90 -3.30
C LEU A 244 18.96 4.54 -4.35
N PHE A 245 19.51 5.19 -5.36
CA PHE A 245 18.74 5.85 -6.43
C PHE A 245 18.59 4.97 -7.69
N ALA A 246 19.15 3.75 -7.69
CA ALA A 246 19.14 2.81 -8.81
C ALA A 246 17.92 1.86 -8.78
N TRP A 247 16.73 2.45 -8.81
CA TRP A 247 15.43 1.77 -8.88
C TRP A 247 14.70 2.06 -10.19
N VAL A 248 13.70 1.25 -10.52
CA VAL A 248 12.82 1.41 -11.69
C VAL A 248 11.35 1.35 -11.30
N ARG A 249 10.52 2.14 -11.97
CA ARG A 249 9.08 2.19 -11.79
C ARG A 249 8.39 2.20 -13.15
N ASN A 250 7.51 1.23 -13.37
CA ASN A 250 6.64 1.22 -14.53
C ASN A 250 5.55 2.28 -14.33
N ASP A 251 5.73 3.45 -14.94
CA ASP A 251 4.85 4.61 -14.80
C ASP A 251 4.33 5.02 -16.19
N SER A 252 3.10 4.61 -16.50
CA SER A 252 2.44 4.88 -17.78
C SER A 252 2.22 6.38 -18.05
N LEU A 253 2.35 7.22 -17.03
CA LEU A 253 2.01 8.65 -17.07
C LEU A 253 3.23 9.57 -17.21
N ASN A 254 4.44 9.02 -17.43
CA ASN A 254 5.69 9.80 -17.58
C ASN A 254 5.86 10.88 -16.51
N ARG A 255 5.46 10.58 -15.26
CA ARG A 255 5.45 11.58 -14.18
C ARG A 255 6.89 11.94 -13.82
N LYS A 256 7.13 13.24 -13.70
CA LYS A 256 8.35 13.79 -13.09
C LYS A 256 8.33 13.42 -11.60
N THR A 257 9.48 13.03 -11.04
CA THR A 257 9.56 12.67 -9.61
C THR A 257 10.93 13.02 -9.01
N GLY A 258 11.08 12.80 -7.71
CA GLY A 258 12.37 12.91 -7.01
C GLY A 258 13.24 11.66 -7.18
N LEU A 259 14.21 11.48 -6.30
CA LEU A 259 15.12 10.33 -6.33
C LEU A 259 14.76 9.20 -5.37
N LEU A 260 13.81 9.40 -4.46
CA LEU A 260 13.42 8.36 -3.51
C LEU A 260 12.37 7.43 -4.12
N ALA A 261 12.55 6.12 -3.90
CA ALA A 261 11.63 5.08 -4.31
C ALA A 261 10.37 5.07 -3.42
N ARG A 262 9.28 4.45 -3.89
CA ARG A 262 8.05 4.31 -3.09
C ARG A 262 7.95 3.00 -2.32
N SER A 263 8.68 1.99 -2.76
CA SER A 263 8.59 0.63 -2.23
C SER A 263 9.85 -0.17 -2.62
N PRO A 264 10.25 -1.19 -1.84
CA PRO A 264 11.31 -2.12 -2.23
C PRO A 264 11.08 -2.79 -3.59
N SER A 265 9.81 -2.93 -4.01
CA SER A 265 9.43 -3.51 -5.31
C SER A 265 10.04 -2.79 -6.52
N GLU A 266 10.41 -1.51 -6.38
CA GLU A 266 11.08 -0.73 -7.43
C GLU A 266 12.56 -1.15 -7.62
N PHE A 267 13.11 -1.98 -6.72
CA PHE A 267 14.46 -2.54 -6.80
C PHE A 267 14.47 -4.02 -7.22
N ARG A 268 13.37 -4.54 -7.77
CA ARG A 268 13.23 -5.98 -8.12
C ARG A 268 14.39 -6.50 -8.98
N ASP A 269 14.87 -5.68 -9.92
CA ASP A 269 15.91 -6.05 -10.88
C ASP A 269 17.31 -5.56 -10.47
N SER A 270 17.46 -5.10 -9.22
CA SER A 270 18.69 -4.48 -8.71
C SER A 270 19.67 -5.45 -8.05
N ALA A 271 19.42 -6.77 -8.11
CA ALA A 271 20.24 -7.78 -7.43
C ALA A 271 21.71 -7.82 -7.92
N ASN A 272 21.97 -7.41 -9.16
CA ASN A 272 23.31 -7.37 -9.74
C ASN A 272 24.00 -6.01 -9.60
N ILE A 273 23.46 -5.05 -8.85
CA ILE A 273 24.05 -3.73 -8.72
C ILE A 273 25.14 -3.73 -7.65
N SER A 274 26.34 -3.29 -8.02
CA SER A 274 27.49 -3.15 -7.12
C SER A 274 27.97 -1.70 -7.04
N MET A 275 28.52 -1.31 -5.90
CA MET A 275 29.10 0.01 -5.69
C MET A 275 30.38 0.20 -6.52
N ARG A 276 30.64 1.44 -6.92
CA ARG A 276 31.93 1.87 -7.48
C ARG A 276 32.67 2.64 -6.40
N ASN A 277 33.91 2.25 -6.13
CA ASN A 277 34.76 2.96 -5.19
C ASN A 277 35.51 4.10 -5.88
N GLY A 278 35.65 5.24 -5.22
CA GLY A 278 36.51 6.34 -5.65
C GLY A 278 36.00 7.69 -5.17
N GLN A 279 36.91 8.66 -5.01
CA GLN A 279 36.61 9.96 -4.42
C GLN A 279 35.42 10.69 -5.07
N LEU A 280 35.20 10.51 -6.38
CA LEU A 280 34.05 11.05 -7.10
C LEU A 280 32.72 10.43 -6.66
N TRP A 281 32.70 9.11 -6.43
CA TRP A 281 31.50 8.31 -6.16
C TRP A 281 31.08 8.35 -4.69
N ASN A 282 32.03 8.65 -3.80
CA ASN A 282 31.84 8.79 -2.36
C ASN A 282 31.49 10.24 -1.93
N SER A 283 30.99 11.06 -2.85
CA SER A 283 30.57 12.43 -2.52
C SER A 283 29.30 12.39 -1.67
N PRO A 284 29.23 13.17 -0.56
CA PRO A 284 28.07 13.16 0.31
C PRO A 284 26.83 13.70 -0.42
N TYR A 285 25.65 13.19 -0.05
CA TYR A 285 24.36 13.70 -0.50
C TYR A 285 23.41 13.86 0.69
N ALA A 286 22.46 14.79 0.59
CA ALA A 286 21.49 15.04 1.65
C ALA A 286 20.19 15.61 1.10
N MET A 287 19.09 15.33 1.80
CA MET A 287 17.81 15.94 1.51
C MET A 287 17.77 17.36 2.10
N THR A 288 17.54 18.37 1.25
CA THR A 288 17.43 19.80 1.65
C THR A 288 16.02 20.31 1.39
N ASN A 289 15.65 21.51 1.85
CA ASN A 289 14.37 22.15 1.49
C ASN A 289 14.25 22.54 0.00
N LYS A 290 15.30 22.38 -0.81
CA LYS A 290 15.28 22.54 -2.28
C LYS A 290 15.19 21.24 -3.07
N GLY A 291 15.47 20.09 -2.45
CA GLY A 291 15.48 18.77 -3.09
C GLY A 291 16.65 17.95 -2.55
N LEU A 292 16.93 16.80 -3.18
CA LEU A 292 18.16 16.07 -2.89
C LEU A 292 19.34 16.85 -3.47
N ASN A 293 20.27 17.29 -2.62
CA ASN A 293 21.57 17.78 -3.05
C ASN A 293 22.50 16.57 -3.24
N ILE A 294 23.06 16.42 -4.43
CA ILE A 294 23.97 15.35 -4.79
C ILE A 294 24.95 15.83 -5.87
N THR A 295 26.17 15.28 -5.85
CA THR A 295 27.16 15.49 -6.91
C THR A 295 27.17 14.32 -7.87
N LEU A 296 26.86 14.55 -9.15
CA LEU A 296 26.83 13.51 -10.19
C LEU A 296 27.53 13.99 -11.48
N PRO A 297 28.30 13.14 -12.16
CA PRO A 297 28.66 13.36 -13.56
C PRO A 297 27.40 13.40 -14.43
N LEU A 298 27.31 14.36 -15.34
CA LEU A 298 26.16 14.55 -16.22
C LEU A 298 26.53 14.36 -17.68
N ILE A 299 25.82 13.48 -18.38
CA ILE A 299 26.00 13.22 -19.82
C ILE A 299 24.79 13.81 -20.57
N PRO A 300 24.96 14.88 -21.38
CA PRO A 300 23.87 15.47 -22.13
C PRO A 300 23.32 14.49 -23.19
N GLN A 301 22.00 14.46 -23.35
CA GLN A 301 21.32 13.60 -24.31
C GLN A 301 21.06 14.34 -25.62
N LYS A 302 21.18 13.66 -26.76
CA LYS A 302 21.05 14.29 -28.08
C LYS A 302 19.60 14.63 -28.40
N GLU A 303 18.65 13.95 -27.78
CA GLU A 303 17.23 14.06 -28.05
C GLU A 303 16.61 15.35 -27.48
N ALA A 304 17.18 15.92 -26.41
CA ALA A 304 16.71 17.15 -25.80
C ALA A 304 17.82 17.85 -25.01
N SER A 305 17.92 19.17 -25.17
CA SER A 305 18.98 19.99 -24.56
C SER A 305 18.90 20.10 -23.03
N ASP A 306 17.72 19.82 -22.46
CA ASP A 306 17.45 19.80 -21.02
C ASP A 306 17.51 18.39 -20.43
N LEU A 307 17.80 17.35 -21.23
CA LEU A 307 17.84 15.97 -20.78
C LEU A 307 19.29 15.49 -20.58
N PHE A 308 19.54 14.88 -19.43
CA PHE A 308 20.85 14.40 -19.02
C PHE A 308 20.73 12.99 -18.44
N ILE A 309 21.83 12.23 -18.50
CA ILE A 309 22.04 11.05 -17.67
C ILE A 309 22.92 11.48 -16.50
N GLY A 310 22.40 11.36 -15.28
CA GLY A 310 23.19 11.46 -14.05
C GLY A 310 23.81 10.11 -13.74
N VAL A 311 25.14 10.01 -13.81
CA VAL A 311 25.87 8.77 -13.55
C VAL A 311 25.94 8.52 -12.05
N LEU A 312 25.44 7.37 -11.61
CA LEU A 312 25.50 6.94 -10.21
C LEU A 312 26.83 6.25 -9.90
N GLY A 313 27.25 6.30 -8.65
CA GLY A 313 28.39 5.56 -8.09
C GLY A 313 28.18 4.04 -8.00
N CYS A 314 27.49 3.44 -8.97
CA CYS A 314 27.25 2.00 -9.04
C CYS A 314 27.38 1.47 -10.48
N HIS A 315 27.51 0.16 -10.61
CA HIS A 315 27.64 -0.53 -11.89
C HIS A 315 26.86 -1.86 -11.86
N ASP A 316 26.54 -2.37 -13.05
CA ASP A 316 26.06 -3.74 -13.20
C ASP A 316 27.24 -4.71 -13.01
N ARG A 317 27.13 -5.64 -12.06
CA ARG A 317 28.19 -6.60 -11.70
C ARG A 317 28.53 -7.58 -12.82
N VAL A 318 27.59 -7.87 -13.73
CA VAL A 318 27.78 -8.83 -14.82
C VAL A 318 28.48 -8.15 -16.00
N GLU A 319 28.03 -6.97 -16.41
CA GLU A 319 28.62 -6.23 -17.53
C GLU A 319 29.82 -5.36 -17.13
N GLY A 320 29.97 -5.07 -15.83
CA GLY A 320 30.96 -4.13 -15.30
C GLY A 320 30.68 -2.67 -15.70
N ARG A 321 29.48 -2.38 -16.22
CA ARG A 321 29.15 -1.08 -16.82
C ARG A 321 28.51 -0.12 -15.82
N PRO A 322 28.93 1.16 -15.80
CA PRO A 322 28.33 2.18 -14.94
C PRO A 322 26.84 2.39 -15.22
N LEU A 323 26.10 2.70 -14.16
CA LEU A 323 24.66 2.93 -14.22
C LEU A 323 24.34 4.41 -14.08
N GLY A 324 23.28 4.85 -14.76
CA GLY A 324 22.83 6.24 -14.72
C GLY A 324 21.32 6.37 -14.77
N ILE A 325 20.84 7.50 -14.26
CA ILE A 325 19.41 7.85 -14.21
C ILE A 325 19.13 9.05 -15.11
N TYR A 326 17.94 9.09 -15.71
CA TYR A 326 17.55 10.22 -16.55
C TYR A 326 17.06 11.40 -15.72
N LEU A 327 17.67 12.56 -15.94
CA LEU A 327 17.39 13.80 -15.26
C LEU A 327 17.02 14.87 -16.29
N GLN A 328 15.89 15.55 -16.07
CA GLN A 328 15.49 16.71 -16.86
C GLN A 328 15.80 17.99 -16.07
N LYS A 329 16.59 18.89 -16.67
CA LYS A 329 16.93 20.19 -16.11
C LYS A 329 15.68 21.07 -16.06
N LEU A 330 15.44 21.69 -14.91
CA LEU A 330 14.39 22.67 -14.75
C LEU A 330 14.97 24.07 -15.02
N THR A 331 14.36 24.79 -15.95
CA THR A 331 14.58 26.23 -16.13
C THR A 331 13.80 27.00 -15.07
N ASN A 332 14.33 27.04 -13.85
CA ASN A 332 13.81 27.92 -12.81
C ASN A 332 14.71 29.16 -12.75
N GLY A 333 14.14 30.36 -12.73
CA GLY A 333 14.89 31.62 -12.60
C GLY A 333 15.53 31.86 -11.23
N ASP A 334 15.74 30.81 -10.42
CA ASP A 334 16.19 30.87 -9.03
C ASP A 334 17.73 30.77 -8.87
N GLY A 335 18.47 30.62 -9.98
CA GLY A 335 19.94 30.58 -9.99
C GLY A 335 20.55 29.23 -9.58
N PHE A 336 19.74 28.19 -9.29
CA PHE A 336 20.23 26.85 -8.93
C PHE A 336 20.05 25.86 -10.09
N THR A 337 21.03 24.98 -10.31
CA THR A 337 20.92 23.90 -11.29
C THR A 337 20.02 22.78 -10.74
N SER A 338 18.72 22.93 -10.97
CA SER A 338 17.69 22.00 -10.50
C SER A 338 17.31 20.99 -11.57
N TYR A 339 17.00 19.77 -11.16
CA TYR A 339 16.57 18.67 -12.02
C TYR A 339 15.35 17.95 -11.42
N VAL A 340 14.68 17.15 -12.24
CA VAL A 340 13.75 16.10 -11.80
C VAL A 340 14.11 14.78 -12.47
N ARG A 341 13.77 13.67 -11.82
CA ARG A 341 13.91 12.35 -12.42
C ARG A 341 12.78 12.11 -13.42
N VAL A 342 13.15 11.56 -14.58
CA VAL A 342 12.24 11.17 -15.67
C VAL A 342 12.61 9.76 -16.18
N ARG A 343 11.81 9.19 -17.09
CA ARG A 343 12.02 7.84 -17.69
C ARG A 343 12.28 6.77 -16.62
N LEU A 344 11.31 6.64 -15.72
CA LEU A 344 11.44 5.83 -14.50
C LEU A 344 11.44 4.33 -14.79
N ASP A 345 11.02 3.93 -15.98
CA ASP A 345 10.91 2.54 -16.44
C ASP A 345 12.26 1.86 -16.68
N ARG A 346 13.38 2.59 -16.62
CA ARG A 346 14.71 2.05 -16.92
C ARG A 346 15.84 2.76 -16.18
N ILE A 347 16.94 2.04 -16.01
CA ILE A 347 18.26 2.58 -15.64
C ILE A 347 19.13 2.51 -16.90
N HIS A 348 19.90 3.56 -17.18
CA HIS A 348 20.79 3.59 -18.32
C HIS A 348 22.10 2.87 -17.99
N THR A 349 22.54 2.00 -18.90
CA THR A 349 23.85 1.34 -18.80
C THR A 349 24.83 2.07 -19.72
N ILE A 350 25.91 2.59 -19.14
CA ILE A 350 26.85 3.51 -19.80
C ILE A 350 28.08 2.74 -20.29
N ALA A 351 28.63 3.13 -21.43
CA ALA A 351 29.90 2.57 -21.92
C ALA A 351 31.10 3.07 -21.07
N ASN A 352 32.11 2.22 -20.88
CA ASN A 352 33.23 2.50 -19.96
C ASN A 352 34.13 3.67 -20.39
N ASP A 353 34.10 4.04 -21.67
CA ASP A 353 34.90 5.10 -22.29
C ASP A 353 34.21 6.47 -22.31
N GLY A 354 32.95 6.57 -21.85
CA GLY A 354 32.12 7.78 -21.93
C GLY A 354 31.90 8.53 -20.62
N LEU A 355 32.64 8.23 -19.55
CA LEU A 355 32.42 8.82 -18.23
C LEU A 355 33.07 10.20 -18.09
N PRO A 356 32.32 11.25 -17.69
CA PRO A 356 32.92 12.53 -17.36
C PRO A 356 33.85 12.42 -16.14
N GLU A 357 34.99 13.11 -16.18
CA GLU A 357 36.00 13.07 -15.11
C GLU A 357 35.58 13.82 -13.83
N LYS A 358 34.55 14.67 -13.90
CA LYS A 358 34.10 15.51 -12.80
C LYS A 358 32.59 15.46 -12.63
N GLY A 359 32.15 15.44 -11.38
CA GLY A 359 30.75 15.60 -11.00
C GLY A 359 30.36 17.07 -10.89
N VAL A 360 29.06 17.33 -11.03
CA VAL A 360 28.46 18.64 -10.82
C VAL A 360 27.51 18.53 -9.63
N GLU A 361 27.58 19.48 -8.70
CA GLU A 361 26.62 19.61 -7.61
C GLU A 361 25.27 20.05 -8.18
N ILE A 362 24.23 19.27 -7.92
CA ILE A 362 22.88 19.50 -8.43
C ILE A 362 21.83 19.30 -7.35
N TYR A 363 20.63 19.85 -7.60
CA TYR A 363 19.45 19.63 -6.78
C TYR A 363 18.41 18.84 -7.56
N VAL A 364 18.03 17.65 -7.11
CA VAL A 364 16.92 16.91 -7.71
C VAL A 364 15.64 17.16 -6.90
N LYS A 365 14.71 17.91 -7.49
CA LYS A 365 13.44 18.28 -6.87
C LYS A 365 12.48 17.08 -6.87
N HIS A 366 11.77 16.90 -5.76
CA HIS A 366 10.55 16.12 -5.77
C HIS A 366 9.41 17.07 -6.17
N PRO A 367 8.81 16.93 -7.37
CA PRO A 367 7.83 17.90 -7.89
C PRO A 367 6.57 18.00 -7.01
N ASP A 368 6.23 16.94 -6.27
CA ASP A 368 5.08 16.91 -5.34
C ASP A 368 5.39 17.46 -3.93
N ARG A 369 6.43 18.29 -3.78
CA ARG A 369 6.72 18.87 -2.45
C ARG A 369 5.61 19.79 -2.00
N ALA A 370 4.78 19.28 -1.08
CA ALA A 370 3.78 20.01 -0.32
C ALA A 370 3.08 21.12 -1.12
N ASN A 371 2.74 20.85 -2.39
CA ASN A 371 1.61 21.55 -2.97
C ASN A 371 0.43 20.98 -2.22
N PHE A 372 0.12 21.66 -1.11
CA PHE A 372 -1.01 21.37 -0.26
C PHE A 372 -2.25 21.67 -1.09
N ASN A 373 -2.60 20.73 -1.97
CA ASN A 373 -3.70 20.91 -2.89
C ASN A 373 -4.96 20.72 -2.05
N VAL A 374 -5.69 21.81 -1.83
CA VAL A 374 -6.96 21.78 -1.09
C VAL A 374 -7.93 20.79 -1.74
N LEU A 375 -7.78 20.50 -3.03
CA LEU A 375 -8.57 19.46 -3.71
C LEU A 375 -8.31 18.06 -3.15
N ASP A 376 -7.14 17.76 -2.58
CA ASP A 376 -6.86 16.45 -1.95
C ASP A 376 -7.61 16.26 -0.61
N TRP A 377 -8.22 17.33 -0.06
CA TRP A 377 -9.09 17.22 1.11
C TRP A 377 -10.38 16.46 0.78
N MET A 378 -10.87 16.62 -0.44
CA MET A 378 -12.09 15.98 -0.92
C MET A 378 -11.73 14.91 -1.92
N ARG A 379 -12.32 13.72 -1.80
CA ARG A 379 -12.17 12.65 -2.80
C ARG A 379 -13.47 12.54 -3.59
N PRO A 380 -13.70 13.41 -4.59
CA PRO A 380 -14.88 13.29 -5.43
C PRO A 380 -14.84 11.95 -6.17
N GLU A 381 -16.00 11.31 -6.31
CA GLU A 381 -16.09 10.10 -7.11
C GLU A 381 -15.93 10.44 -8.59
N ASN A 382 -15.32 9.53 -9.35
CA ASN A 382 -15.23 9.64 -10.81
C ASN A 382 -16.61 9.54 -11.48
N GLU A 383 -17.55 8.89 -10.80
CA GLU A 383 -18.95 8.79 -11.20
C GLU A 383 -19.82 8.55 -9.96
N TYR A 384 -20.99 9.17 -9.95
CA TYR A 384 -22.01 9.00 -8.94
C TYR A 384 -23.20 8.24 -9.52
N ILE A 385 -23.57 7.15 -8.86
CA ILE A 385 -24.60 6.22 -9.33
C ILE A 385 -25.80 6.30 -8.41
N PHE A 386 -26.98 6.56 -8.98
CA PHE A 386 -28.27 6.45 -8.31
C PHE A 386 -29.00 5.22 -8.85
N SER A 387 -29.36 4.28 -7.98
CA SER A 387 -30.05 3.03 -8.31
C SER A 387 -31.45 3.05 -7.72
N ILE A 388 -32.47 3.18 -8.56
CA ILE A 388 -33.87 3.18 -8.18
C ILE A 388 -34.33 1.72 -8.03
N ARG A 389 -34.60 1.27 -6.79
CA ARG A 389 -34.73 -0.16 -6.42
C ARG A 389 -36.07 -0.81 -6.72
N LYS A 390 -37.11 -0.01 -6.87
CA LYS A 390 -38.44 -0.44 -7.30
C LYS A 390 -38.76 0.41 -8.51
N SER A 391 -38.61 -0.14 -9.71
CA SER A 391 -39.00 0.60 -10.91
C SER A 391 -40.47 1.00 -10.74
N PRO A 392 -40.78 2.30 -10.75
CA PRO A 392 -42.16 2.72 -10.67
C PRO A 392 -42.94 2.17 -11.88
N GLU A 393 -44.23 1.90 -11.69
CA GLU A 393 -45.07 1.33 -12.75
C GLU A 393 -45.12 2.25 -13.98
N GLY A 394 -44.91 1.70 -15.17
CA GLY A 394 -44.91 2.46 -16.43
C GLY A 394 -43.79 2.05 -17.38
N THR A 395 -43.85 2.53 -18.62
CA THR A 395 -42.82 2.27 -19.64
C THR A 395 -42.27 3.63 -20.10
N PRO A 396 -41.19 4.14 -19.49
CA PRO A 396 -40.74 5.49 -19.78
C PRO A 396 -40.08 5.60 -21.15
N THR A 397 -40.27 6.76 -21.79
CA THR A 397 -39.32 7.23 -22.79
C THR A 397 -38.03 7.71 -22.09
N ILE A 398 -36.87 7.38 -22.65
CA ILE A 398 -35.58 7.73 -22.03
C ILE A 398 -34.84 8.73 -22.92
N SER A 399 -34.57 9.90 -22.35
CA SER A 399 -33.66 10.90 -22.89
C SER A 399 -32.43 11.00 -21.98
N SER A 400 -31.24 11.01 -22.54
CA SER A 400 -29.97 11.11 -21.80
C SER A 400 -29.02 12.05 -22.52
N ASN A 401 -28.11 12.66 -21.77
CA ASN A 401 -27.00 13.44 -22.33
C ASN A 401 -25.67 12.99 -21.71
N VAL A 402 -24.57 13.64 -22.10
CA VAL A 402 -23.22 13.32 -21.60
C VAL A 402 -23.06 13.57 -20.09
N HIS A 403 -23.97 14.31 -19.47
CA HIS A 403 -23.87 14.77 -18.09
C HIS A 403 -24.79 14.03 -17.11
N ALA A 404 -25.95 13.55 -17.59
CA ALA A 404 -26.93 12.77 -16.85
C ALA A 404 -27.39 11.59 -17.73
N ARG A 405 -26.92 10.39 -17.37
CA ARG A 405 -27.16 9.16 -18.14
C ARG A 405 -28.16 8.27 -17.42
N TRP A 406 -29.28 8.02 -18.08
CA TRP A 406 -30.30 7.08 -17.63
C TRP A 406 -30.12 5.72 -18.30
N SER A 407 -30.32 4.64 -17.55
CA SER A 407 -30.37 3.28 -18.08
C SER A 407 -31.30 2.43 -17.21
N MET A 408 -31.87 1.36 -17.76
CA MET A 408 -32.83 0.52 -17.04
C MET A 408 -32.56 -0.96 -17.34
N ASN A 409 -32.74 -1.82 -16.34
CA ASN A 409 -32.84 -3.28 -16.50
C ASN A 409 -34.18 -3.77 -15.92
N GLU A 410 -34.41 -5.08 -15.92
CA GLU A 410 -35.68 -5.68 -15.47
C GLU A 410 -36.10 -5.29 -14.04
N ASN A 411 -35.14 -4.92 -13.18
CA ASN A 411 -35.39 -4.70 -11.76
C ASN A 411 -35.16 -3.25 -11.31
N ASN A 412 -34.31 -2.47 -12.01
CA ASN A 412 -33.84 -1.17 -11.53
C ASN A 412 -33.69 -0.15 -12.67
N ILE A 413 -33.84 1.12 -12.29
CA ILE A 413 -33.45 2.28 -13.11
C ILE A 413 -32.17 2.85 -12.52
N TYR A 414 -31.22 3.28 -13.37
CA TYR A 414 -29.98 3.92 -12.96
C TYR A 414 -29.85 5.31 -13.55
N LEU A 415 -29.42 6.25 -12.72
CA LEU A 415 -29.01 7.60 -13.10
C LEU A 415 -27.54 7.81 -12.72
N ARG A 416 -26.70 8.21 -13.68
CA ARG A 416 -25.26 8.40 -13.48
C ARG A 416 -24.82 9.83 -13.79
N PHE A 417 -23.96 10.39 -12.93
CA PHE A 417 -23.30 11.68 -13.11
C PHE A 417 -21.78 11.56 -12.99
N TRP A 418 -21.05 12.26 -13.85
CA TRP A 418 -19.58 12.35 -13.80
C TRP A 418 -19.02 13.34 -12.77
N ARG A 419 -19.80 14.35 -12.34
CA ARG A 419 -19.40 15.38 -11.37
C ARG A 419 -20.62 15.96 -10.64
N SER A 420 -20.41 16.63 -9.52
CA SER A 420 -21.48 17.41 -8.86
C SER A 420 -21.96 18.57 -9.75
N GLY A 421 -23.17 19.08 -9.53
CA GLY A 421 -23.80 20.13 -10.35
C GLY A 421 -24.75 19.58 -11.43
N HIS A 422 -25.15 18.31 -11.34
CA HIS A 422 -26.01 17.64 -12.32
C HIS A 422 -27.23 17.02 -11.64
N SER A 423 -28.30 16.87 -12.41
CA SER A 423 -29.52 16.19 -11.96
C SER A 423 -30.18 15.40 -13.09
N GLY A 424 -31.09 14.52 -12.70
CA GLY A 424 -32.07 13.90 -13.59
C GLY A 424 -33.48 14.24 -13.14
N VAL A 425 -34.43 14.03 -14.04
CA VAL A 425 -35.85 14.19 -13.78
C VAL A 425 -36.61 12.93 -14.18
N MET A 426 -37.53 12.51 -13.32
CA MET A 426 -38.51 11.46 -13.59
C MET A 426 -39.88 12.12 -13.71
N LEU A 427 -40.57 11.89 -14.83
CA LEU A 427 -41.93 12.37 -15.04
C LEU A 427 -42.93 11.24 -14.92
N PHE A 428 -43.97 11.50 -14.15
CA PHE A 428 -45.11 10.64 -13.98
C PHE A 428 -46.35 11.32 -14.51
N LYS A 429 -47.23 10.56 -15.18
CA LYS A 429 -48.51 11.06 -15.68
C LYS A 429 -49.65 10.19 -15.18
N ASN A 430 -50.77 10.83 -14.84
CA ASN A 430 -52.01 10.13 -14.54
C ASN A 430 -53.00 10.18 -15.73
N PRO A 431 -54.09 9.38 -15.71
CA PRO A 431 -55.08 9.38 -16.79
C PRO A 431 -55.83 10.71 -17.01
N ASN A 432 -55.79 11.61 -16.02
CA ASN A 432 -56.43 12.92 -16.09
C ASN A 432 -55.52 14.00 -16.72
N GLY A 433 -54.33 13.63 -17.20
CA GLY A 433 -53.37 14.54 -17.84
C GLY A 433 -52.48 15.33 -16.88
N GLN A 434 -52.54 15.04 -15.57
CA GLN A 434 -51.71 15.72 -14.57
C GLN A 434 -50.29 15.14 -14.56
N ILE A 435 -49.30 15.98 -14.27
CA ILE A 435 -47.88 15.62 -14.29
C ILE A 435 -47.27 15.80 -12.90
N LEU A 436 -46.61 14.75 -12.42
CA LEU A 436 -45.70 14.83 -11.28
C LEU A 436 -44.26 14.70 -11.79
N SER A 437 -43.43 15.67 -11.46
CA SER A 437 -42.00 15.68 -11.73
C SER A 437 -41.21 15.45 -10.45
N ILE A 438 -40.26 14.51 -10.49
CA ILE A 438 -39.35 14.22 -9.38
C ILE A 438 -37.93 14.47 -9.86
N PHE A 439 -37.25 15.40 -9.19
CA PHE A 439 -35.89 15.79 -9.46
C PHE A 439 -34.95 15.12 -8.46
N LEU A 440 -33.80 14.66 -8.95
CA LEU A 440 -32.77 14.06 -8.14
C LEU A 440 -31.40 14.45 -8.69
N GLY A 441 -30.50 14.94 -7.84
CA GLY A 441 -29.20 15.38 -8.29
C GLY A 441 -28.16 15.51 -7.20
N LEU A 442 -27.01 16.01 -7.62
CA LEU A 442 -25.89 16.37 -6.75
C LEU A 442 -25.56 17.84 -6.92
N HIS A 443 -25.40 18.54 -5.81
CA HIS A 443 -24.94 19.93 -5.79
C HIS A 443 -23.99 20.14 -4.60
N ASN A 444 -22.81 20.71 -4.84
CA ASN A 444 -21.74 20.83 -3.85
C ASN A 444 -21.49 19.51 -3.08
N TYR A 445 -21.48 18.39 -3.82
CA TYR A 445 -21.30 17.01 -3.33
C TYR A 445 -22.38 16.52 -2.35
N ASN A 446 -23.50 17.24 -2.21
CA ASN A 446 -24.67 16.81 -1.45
C ASN A 446 -25.76 16.32 -2.41
N ILE A 447 -26.42 15.23 -2.02
CA ILE A 447 -27.63 14.77 -2.70
C ILE A 447 -28.74 15.74 -2.39
N TRP A 448 -29.57 16.02 -3.38
CA TRP A 448 -30.83 16.72 -3.19
C TRP A 448 -31.91 16.08 -4.06
N CYS A 449 -33.14 16.18 -3.60
CA CYS A 449 -34.33 15.86 -4.37
C CYS A 449 -35.40 16.95 -4.22
N ASP A 450 -36.27 17.05 -5.20
CA ASP A 450 -37.46 17.89 -5.14
C ASP A 450 -38.60 17.26 -5.95
N MET A 451 -39.82 17.71 -5.68
CA MET A 451 -41.01 17.27 -6.39
C MET A 451 -41.88 18.47 -6.75
N GLU A 452 -42.41 18.45 -7.97
CA GLU A 452 -43.33 19.46 -8.47
C GLU A 452 -44.48 18.84 -9.26
N PHE A 453 -45.68 19.34 -8.97
CA PHE A 453 -46.92 18.98 -9.61
C PHE A 453 -47.31 20.06 -10.63
N LYS A 454 -47.70 19.66 -11.84
CA LYS A 454 -48.16 20.54 -12.91
C LYS A 454 -49.46 20.04 -13.53
N ASP A 455 -50.32 20.98 -13.91
CA ASP A 455 -51.59 20.72 -14.61
C ASP A 455 -51.49 20.96 -16.14
N THR A 456 -50.30 21.28 -16.67
CA THR A 456 -50.05 21.54 -18.10
C THR A 456 -49.29 20.39 -18.76
N GLU A 457 -49.69 20.01 -19.98
CA GLU A 457 -48.94 19.05 -20.79
C GLU A 457 -47.69 19.70 -21.39
N GLU A 458 -46.57 19.58 -20.69
CA GLU A 458 -45.25 20.00 -21.15
C GLU A 458 -44.32 18.79 -21.35
N ASP A 459 -43.35 18.92 -22.25
CA ASP A 459 -42.31 17.92 -22.43
C ASP A 459 -41.25 17.98 -21.31
N ILE A 460 -40.49 16.89 -21.17
CA ILE A 460 -39.51 16.72 -20.07
C ILE A 460 -38.37 17.73 -20.09
N MET A 461 -37.98 18.23 -21.27
CA MET A 461 -36.91 19.21 -21.37
C MET A 461 -37.41 20.59 -20.96
N THR A 462 -38.64 20.94 -21.33
CA THR A 462 -39.29 22.19 -20.89
C THR A 462 -39.47 22.19 -19.38
N ILE A 463 -40.00 21.11 -18.79
CA ILE A 463 -40.17 20.98 -17.34
C ILE A 463 -38.83 21.07 -16.61
N ALA A 464 -37.80 20.38 -17.11
CA ALA A 464 -36.46 20.49 -16.56
C ALA A 464 -35.95 21.93 -16.61
N ASN A 465 -35.97 22.58 -17.78
CA ASN A 465 -35.46 23.94 -17.94
C ASN A 465 -36.21 24.96 -17.05
N GLU A 466 -37.53 24.89 -16.99
CA GLU A 466 -38.34 25.80 -16.15
C GLU A 466 -38.04 25.65 -14.67
N TYR A 467 -37.93 24.41 -14.18
CA TYR A 467 -37.57 24.12 -12.80
C TYR A 467 -36.28 24.84 -12.39
N TRP A 468 -35.30 24.84 -13.29
CA TRP A 468 -33.98 25.45 -13.08
C TRP A 468 -33.93 26.97 -13.28
N HIS A 469 -34.73 27.52 -14.21
CA HIS A 469 -34.67 28.94 -14.56
C HIS A 469 -35.72 29.82 -13.84
N SER A 470 -36.71 29.24 -13.15
CA SER A 470 -37.70 30.02 -12.40
C SER A 470 -37.08 30.83 -11.24
N SER A 471 -37.52 32.09 -11.07
CA SER A 471 -36.97 33.05 -10.09
C SER A 471 -37.58 32.92 -8.69
N SER A 472 -38.68 32.18 -8.53
CA SER A 472 -39.45 32.06 -7.29
C SER A 472 -38.91 31.02 -6.31
N ARG A 473 -38.08 30.09 -6.77
CA ARG A 473 -37.46 29.06 -5.91
C ARG A 473 -36.03 29.47 -5.60
N ASN A 474 -35.76 29.83 -4.34
CA ASN A 474 -34.39 30.07 -3.87
C ASN A 474 -33.62 28.75 -3.89
N ARG A 475 -32.95 28.50 -5.01
CA ARG A 475 -32.31 27.26 -5.51
C ARG A 475 -31.25 26.66 -4.59
N TRP A 476 -30.90 27.36 -3.50
CA TRP A 476 -29.79 27.08 -2.59
C TRP A 476 -30.23 26.59 -1.20
N ARG A 477 -31.54 26.56 -0.93
CA ARG A 477 -32.05 26.24 0.42
C ARG A 477 -32.15 24.76 0.74
N ASN A 478 -31.66 23.85 -0.12
CA ASN A 478 -31.78 22.39 0.07
C ASN A 478 -33.19 22.03 0.55
N TYR A 479 -34.21 22.34 -0.26
CA TYR A 479 -35.58 22.04 0.14
C TYR A 479 -35.82 20.55 0.38
N ASP A 480 -34.89 19.67 -0.05
CA ASP A 480 -34.79 18.22 0.18
C ASP A 480 -36.19 17.62 0.34
N ARG A 481 -37.05 17.96 -0.62
CA ARG A 481 -38.48 17.78 -0.48
C ARG A 481 -38.73 16.33 -0.79
N LYS A 482 -38.68 15.54 0.27
CA LYS A 482 -38.84 14.08 0.21
C LYS A 482 -40.28 13.64 0.07
N THR A 483 -41.25 14.53 0.28
CA THR A 483 -42.67 14.22 0.18
C THR A 483 -43.45 15.41 -0.37
N ILE A 484 -44.44 15.15 -1.22
CA ILE A 484 -45.46 16.12 -1.66
C ILE A 484 -46.85 15.50 -1.54
N ALA A 485 -47.84 16.30 -1.14
CA ALA A 485 -49.24 15.89 -1.15
C ALA A 485 -49.79 15.88 -2.58
N LEU A 486 -50.51 14.83 -2.92
CA LEU A 486 -51.24 14.65 -4.17
C LEU A 486 -52.76 14.76 -3.92
N PRO A 487 -53.59 14.88 -4.96
CA PRO A 487 -55.05 14.83 -4.80
C PRO A 487 -55.51 13.58 -4.02
N ASP A 488 -56.71 13.66 -3.43
CA ASP A 488 -57.35 12.56 -2.67
C ASP A 488 -56.58 12.08 -1.43
N ASN A 489 -55.90 12.98 -0.72
CA ASN A 489 -55.17 12.68 0.52
C ASN A 489 -53.99 11.69 0.36
N LYS A 490 -53.45 11.60 -0.86
CA LYS A 490 -52.31 10.73 -1.19
C LYS A 490 -51.00 11.51 -1.22
N SER A 491 -49.88 10.81 -1.38
CA SER A 491 -48.57 11.44 -1.43
C SER A 491 -47.62 10.79 -2.43
N ALA A 492 -46.64 11.58 -2.89
CA ALA A 492 -45.43 11.04 -3.49
C ALA A 492 -44.28 11.24 -2.52
N SER A 493 -43.42 10.24 -2.38
CA SER A 493 -42.22 10.29 -1.55
C SER A 493 -40.98 9.71 -2.22
N ILE A 494 -39.81 10.23 -1.83
CA ILE A 494 -38.50 9.76 -2.26
C ILE A 494 -37.60 9.58 -1.05
N GLU A 495 -36.96 8.42 -0.97
CA GLU A 495 -35.96 8.11 0.05
C GLU A 495 -34.63 7.78 -0.62
N VAL A 496 -33.53 8.29 -0.07
CA VAL A 496 -32.19 8.07 -0.62
C VAL A 496 -31.26 7.52 0.44
N TRP A 497 -30.64 6.38 0.14
CA TRP A 497 -29.75 5.64 1.02
C TRP A 497 -28.35 5.57 0.40
N LYS A 498 -27.31 5.78 1.20
CA LYS A 498 -25.93 5.55 0.73
C LYS A 498 -25.61 4.06 0.80
N GLY A 499 -25.00 3.52 -0.24
CA GLY A 499 -24.59 2.11 -0.32
C GLY A 499 -23.45 1.89 -1.30
N GLN A 500 -23.32 0.66 -1.78
CA GLN A 500 -22.33 0.28 -2.78
C GLN A 500 -22.93 -0.61 -3.85
N LEU A 501 -22.57 -0.37 -5.10
CA LEU A 501 -22.90 -1.19 -6.25
C LEU A 501 -21.58 -1.59 -6.93
N GLU A 502 -21.30 -2.89 -7.02
CA GLU A 502 -20.10 -3.43 -7.68
C GLU A 502 -18.77 -2.85 -7.16
N GLY A 503 -18.70 -2.54 -5.85
CA GLY A 503 -17.52 -1.96 -5.21
C GLY A 503 -17.38 -0.45 -5.37
N GLN A 504 -18.26 0.20 -6.12
CA GLN A 504 -18.35 1.66 -6.23
C GLN A 504 -19.43 2.21 -5.29
N ARG A 505 -19.23 3.43 -4.77
CA ARG A 505 -20.27 4.12 -3.98
C ARG A 505 -21.51 4.37 -4.85
N ALA A 506 -22.67 4.03 -4.32
CA ALA A 506 -23.95 4.23 -4.99
C ALA A 506 -24.99 4.80 -4.02
N TYR A 507 -26.04 5.39 -4.57
CA TYR A 507 -27.18 5.89 -3.84
C TYR A 507 -28.40 5.09 -4.23
N TYR A 508 -28.99 4.36 -3.29
CA TYR A 508 -30.21 3.62 -3.53
C TYR A 508 -31.39 4.54 -3.30
N VAL A 509 -32.29 4.58 -4.28
CA VAL A 509 -33.42 5.50 -4.30
C VAL A 509 -34.70 4.68 -4.31
N ASP A 510 -35.60 4.98 -3.38
CA ASP A 510 -36.95 4.43 -3.40
C ASP A 510 -37.90 5.57 -3.74
N VAL A 511 -38.72 5.36 -4.77
CA VAL A 511 -39.70 6.34 -5.25
C VAL A 511 -41.06 5.73 -5.08
N ASN A 512 -41.90 6.32 -4.24
CA ASN A 512 -43.27 5.89 -4.02
C ASN A 512 -44.20 6.99 -4.51
N VAL A 513 -45.08 6.68 -5.46
CA VAL A 513 -46.08 7.63 -5.96
C VAL A 513 -47.46 7.03 -5.78
N GLU A 514 -48.19 7.48 -4.77
CA GLU A 514 -49.55 7.01 -4.48
C GLU A 514 -50.54 7.76 -5.38
N SER A 515 -51.01 7.21 -6.51
CA SER A 515 -52.25 7.64 -7.25
C SER A 515 -52.25 7.37 -8.77
N GLY A 516 -52.07 6.15 -9.26
CA GLY A 516 -52.27 5.85 -10.70
C GLY A 516 -51.39 6.67 -11.66
N PHE A 517 -50.36 7.34 -11.12
CA PHE A 517 -49.32 8.05 -11.83
C PHE A 517 -48.33 7.00 -12.32
N LEU A 518 -48.27 6.84 -13.64
CA LEU A 518 -47.33 5.93 -14.27
C LEU A 518 -46.10 6.70 -14.73
N LEU A 519 -44.94 6.08 -14.56
CA LEU A 519 -43.68 6.61 -15.05
C LEU A 519 -43.74 6.73 -16.57
N HIS A 520 -43.62 7.97 -17.05
CA HIS A 520 -43.86 8.34 -18.43
C HIS A 520 -42.56 8.69 -19.17
N ALA A 521 -41.63 9.38 -18.50
CA ALA A 521 -40.37 9.78 -19.11
C ALA A 521 -39.24 9.94 -18.10
N LEU A 522 -38.01 9.66 -18.55
CA LEU A 522 -36.75 9.91 -17.85
C LEU A 522 -35.91 10.85 -18.69
N GLY A 523 -35.38 11.90 -18.07
CA GLY A 523 -34.67 12.96 -18.81
C GLY A 523 -33.52 13.57 -18.03
N PRO A 524 -32.55 14.18 -18.72
CA PRO A 524 -31.54 14.97 -18.04
C PRO A 524 -32.19 16.20 -17.40
N GLY A 525 -31.71 16.59 -16.22
CA GLY A 525 -31.97 17.93 -15.69
C GLY A 525 -31.00 18.96 -16.29
N CYS A 526 -31.07 20.20 -15.82
CA CYS A 526 -30.11 21.23 -16.21
C CYS A 526 -28.76 21.00 -15.51
N CYS A 527 -27.68 21.43 -16.17
CA CYS A 527 -26.29 21.28 -15.73
C CYS A 527 -25.75 22.65 -15.28
N PHE A 528 -24.97 22.69 -14.20
CA PHE A 528 -24.07 23.81 -13.96
C PHE A 528 -22.81 23.62 -14.83
N GLU A 529 -22.46 24.62 -15.63
CA GLU A 529 -21.11 24.71 -16.23
C GLU A 529 -20.06 25.04 -15.18
#